data_AF-A0A562IAG8-F1
#
_entry.id   AF-A0A562IAG8-F1
#
_cell.length_a   1.000
_cell.length_b   1.000
_cell.length_c   1.000
_cell.angle_alpha   90.00
_cell.angle_beta   90.00
_cell.angle_gamma   90.00
#
_symmetry.space_group_name_H-M   'P 1'
#
loop_
_entity.id
_entity.type
_entity.pdbx_description
1 polymer ?
#
loop_
_entity_poly.entity_id
_entity_poly.type
_entity_poly.pdbx_seq_one_letter_code
_entity_poly.pdbx_strand_id
1 'polypeptide(L)'
;MLPDVLVPLGADGDGPPLYCVHSATGSCYTYLALAGALDHRPVVGIEAVGYDGDEVVPASLADLADHYAQVVDADRKGRPVCLLGWSMGGVVALEMAERLRALGCLVPLVVLVDARVPEEEPMPADRLIRARFVAAFAPGALGDISARSTETLRVWAENGSGEDGWEPLRARGWLPDELDSETLNRRFEVFRNNVRALNQHRVAPGHPGPVLVIKAKDSPPESRRWSELADDVREVTVPGDHHSLWHDAGLSELTRSIRDALRQVSATRARGYAS
;
A
#
# COMPACT_ATOMS: atom_id res chain seq x y z
N MET A 1 -11.70 5.48 20.41
CA MET A 1 -11.04 6.14 19.26
C MET A 1 -10.14 5.12 18.62
N LEU A 2 -10.04 5.13 17.29
CA LEU A 2 -9.06 4.30 16.60
C LEU A 2 -7.64 4.80 16.97
N PRO A 3 -6.64 3.92 17.05
CA PRO A 3 -5.24 4.30 17.21
C PRO A 3 -4.80 5.29 16.12
N ASP A 4 -3.78 6.10 16.41
CA ASP A 4 -3.38 7.25 15.58
C ASP A 4 -3.06 6.94 14.11
N VAL A 5 -2.82 5.66 13.76
CA VAL A 5 -2.53 5.20 12.39
C VAL A 5 -3.73 4.55 11.68
N LEU A 6 -4.84 4.26 12.37
CA LEU A 6 -6.01 3.60 11.79
C LEU A 6 -7.07 4.61 11.34
N VAL A 7 -7.37 4.63 10.05
CA VAL A 7 -8.30 5.57 9.43
C VAL A 7 -9.53 4.82 8.92
N PRO A 8 -10.76 5.09 9.41
CA PRO A 8 -11.96 4.53 8.81
C PRO A 8 -12.17 5.11 7.41
N LEU A 9 -12.22 4.25 6.39
CA LEU A 9 -12.40 4.66 4.99
C LEU A 9 -13.77 4.24 4.42
N GLY A 10 -14.41 3.24 5.01
CA GLY A 10 -15.70 2.71 4.58
C GLY A 10 -16.73 2.65 5.71
N ALA A 11 -17.97 2.35 5.35
CA ALA A 11 -19.07 2.21 6.31
C ALA A 11 -18.96 0.93 7.15
N ASP A 12 -19.63 0.92 8.30
CA ASP A 12 -19.78 -0.27 9.14
C ASP A 12 -20.49 -1.42 8.41
N GLY A 13 -20.21 -2.65 8.86
CA GLY A 13 -20.82 -3.86 8.33
C GLY A 13 -20.39 -5.12 9.08
N ASP A 14 -21.03 -6.25 8.77
CA ASP A 14 -20.94 -7.48 9.56
C ASP A 14 -19.83 -8.46 9.12
N GLY A 15 -19.07 -8.12 8.07
CA GLY A 15 -17.95 -8.92 7.58
C GLY A 15 -16.64 -8.68 8.35
N PRO A 16 -15.64 -9.58 8.23
CA PRO A 16 -14.27 -9.28 8.66
C PRO A 16 -13.80 -7.98 7.99
N PRO A 17 -13.28 -7.01 8.77
CA PRO A 17 -12.78 -5.76 8.23
C PRO A 17 -11.63 -6.03 7.26
N LEU A 18 -11.53 -5.18 6.25
CA LEU A 18 -10.38 -5.12 5.37
C LEU A 18 -9.44 -4.00 5.84
N TYR A 19 -8.27 -4.36 6.36
CA TYR A 19 -7.21 -3.40 6.69
C TYR A 19 -6.33 -3.16 5.47
N CYS A 20 -6.25 -1.91 5.04
CA CYS A 20 -5.52 -1.51 3.84
C CYS A 20 -4.24 -0.76 4.23
N VAL A 21 -3.09 -1.40 4.08
CA VAL A 21 -1.77 -0.85 4.44
C VAL A 21 -1.33 0.19 3.41
N HIS A 22 -0.91 1.38 3.84
CA HIS A 22 -0.39 2.42 2.96
C HIS A 22 0.69 1.93 1.99
N SER A 23 0.83 2.60 0.85
CA SER A 23 1.95 2.39 -0.08
C SER A 23 3.20 3.15 0.40
N ALA A 24 4.27 3.19 -0.41
CA ALA A 24 5.48 3.92 -0.03
C ALA A 24 5.24 5.40 0.29
N THR A 25 4.18 6.03 -0.26
CA THR A 25 3.82 7.44 0.02
C THR A 25 3.35 7.67 1.46
N GLY A 26 3.05 6.62 2.21
CA GLY A 26 2.56 6.70 3.57
C GLY A 26 1.06 6.92 3.70
N SER A 27 0.39 7.33 2.61
CA SER A 27 -1.05 7.61 2.62
C SER A 27 -1.88 6.36 2.38
N CYS A 28 -3.01 6.25 3.09
CA CYS A 28 -4.01 5.21 2.87
C CYS A 28 -5.22 5.67 2.01
N TYR A 29 -5.29 6.96 1.64
CA TYR A 29 -6.48 7.53 0.97
C TYR A 29 -6.72 7.02 -0.45
N THR A 30 -5.75 6.35 -1.08
CA THR A 30 -5.96 5.66 -2.37
C THR A 30 -7.09 4.61 -2.28
N TYR A 31 -7.34 4.08 -1.08
CA TYR A 31 -8.34 3.04 -0.86
C TYR A 31 -9.77 3.57 -0.69
N LEU A 32 -10.00 4.90 -0.67
CA LEU A 32 -11.34 5.47 -0.53
C LEU A 32 -12.30 5.01 -1.63
N ALA A 33 -11.83 4.99 -2.88
CA ALA A 33 -12.65 4.56 -4.01
C ALA A 33 -13.02 3.06 -3.92
N LEU A 34 -12.08 2.22 -3.45
CA LEU A 34 -12.34 0.82 -3.16
C LEU A 34 -13.34 0.67 -2.00
N ALA A 35 -13.15 1.43 -0.92
CA ALA A 35 -14.03 1.38 0.25
C ALA A 35 -15.48 1.71 -0.11
N GLY A 36 -15.69 2.76 -0.90
CA GLY A 36 -17.01 3.13 -1.42
C GLY A 36 -17.62 2.11 -2.40
N ALA A 37 -16.81 1.23 -3.00
CA ALA A 37 -17.30 0.18 -3.89
C ALA A 37 -17.53 -1.16 -3.19
N LEU A 38 -16.99 -1.36 -1.97
CA LEU A 38 -17.13 -2.60 -1.20
C LEU A 38 -18.35 -2.63 -0.26
N ASP A 39 -19.26 -1.64 -0.36
CA ASP A 39 -20.54 -1.47 0.36
C ASP A 39 -20.90 -2.59 1.37
N HIS A 40 -21.11 -2.21 2.63
CA HIS A 40 -21.43 -3.09 3.76
C HIS A 40 -20.28 -3.98 4.27
N ARG A 41 -19.03 -3.55 4.06
CA ARG A 41 -17.86 -4.12 4.73
C ARG A 41 -17.01 -2.99 5.34
N PRO A 42 -16.59 -3.11 6.61
CA PRO A 42 -15.66 -2.15 7.19
C PRO A 42 -14.33 -2.17 6.42
N VAL A 43 -13.91 -1.00 5.97
CA VAL A 43 -12.59 -0.78 5.36
C VAL A 43 -11.85 0.24 6.21
N VAL A 44 -10.67 -0.16 6.68
CA VAL A 44 -9.82 0.65 7.55
C VAL A 44 -8.47 0.81 6.88
N GLY A 45 -8.07 2.04 6.59
CA GLY A 45 -6.72 2.35 6.15
C GLY A 45 -5.73 2.31 7.31
N ILE A 46 -4.50 1.90 7.02
CA ILE A 46 -3.36 2.08 7.93
C ILE A 46 -2.46 3.12 7.30
N GLU A 47 -2.38 4.29 7.90
CA GLU A 47 -1.53 5.40 7.50
C GLU A 47 -0.13 5.27 8.12
N ALA A 48 0.88 5.85 7.48
CA ALA A 48 2.24 5.76 7.97
C ALA A 48 2.43 6.50 9.31
N VAL A 49 3.22 5.89 10.20
CA VAL A 49 3.80 6.58 11.35
C VAL A 49 4.59 7.80 10.85
N GLY A 50 4.34 8.99 11.42
CA GLY A 50 4.98 10.24 10.98
C GLY A 50 4.38 10.88 9.73
N TYR A 51 3.22 10.41 9.24
CA TYR A 51 2.59 11.00 8.04
C TYR A 51 2.06 12.42 8.28
N ASP A 52 1.41 12.64 9.43
CA ASP A 52 0.87 13.93 9.86
C ASP A 52 1.47 14.41 11.21
N GLY A 53 2.48 13.69 11.71
CA GLY A 53 3.14 13.96 13.00
C GLY A 53 4.66 13.82 12.95
N ASP A 54 5.30 14.01 14.10
CA ASP A 54 6.76 13.95 14.27
C ASP A 54 7.21 12.60 14.86
N GLU A 55 6.40 11.55 14.71
CA GLU A 55 6.73 10.23 15.24
C GLU A 55 7.96 9.64 14.54
N VAL A 56 8.72 8.85 15.29
CA VAL A 56 9.89 8.14 14.75
C VAL A 56 9.41 7.03 13.82
N VAL A 57 9.66 7.21 12.52
CA VAL A 57 9.33 6.22 11.50
C VAL A 57 10.14 4.93 11.74
N PRO A 58 9.51 3.74 11.75
CA PRO A 58 10.21 2.48 11.91
C PRO A 58 11.34 2.29 10.88
N ALA A 59 12.44 1.68 11.30
CA ALA A 59 13.66 1.58 10.49
C ALA A 59 13.60 0.49 9.41
N SER A 60 12.71 -0.49 9.55
CA SER A 60 12.56 -1.64 8.65
C SER A 60 11.10 -1.98 8.39
N LEU A 61 10.82 -2.73 7.30
CA LEU A 61 9.46 -3.23 7.04
C LEU A 61 9.02 -4.26 8.09
N ALA A 62 9.96 -4.97 8.70
CA ALA A 62 9.66 -5.91 9.79
C ALA A 62 9.12 -5.16 11.01
N ASP A 63 9.81 -4.10 11.45
CA ASP A 63 9.36 -3.27 12.58
C ASP A 63 8.03 -2.59 12.30
N LEU A 64 7.83 -2.15 11.04
CA LEU A 64 6.57 -1.55 10.59
C LEU A 64 5.41 -2.55 10.66
N ALA A 65 5.63 -3.77 10.17
CA ALA A 65 4.67 -4.85 10.24
C ALA A 65 4.37 -5.29 11.68
N ASP A 66 5.37 -5.31 12.57
CA ASP A 66 5.19 -5.59 14.00
C ASP A 66 4.29 -4.54 14.66
N HIS A 67 4.58 -3.26 14.42
CA HIS A 67 3.77 -2.17 14.94
C HIS A 67 2.32 -2.24 14.43
N TYR A 68 2.12 -2.39 13.13
CA TYR A 68 0.78 -2.45 12.55
C TYR A 68 0.01 -3.70 12.97
N ALA A 69 0.67 -4.86 13.10
CA ALA A 69 0.03 -6.08 13.60
C ALA A 69 -0.46 -5.91 15.04
N GLN A 70 0.33 -5.28 15.92
CA GLN A 70 -0.08 -4.99 17.30
C GLN A 70 -1.28 -4.03 17.35
N VAL A 71 -1.26 -2.98 16.53
CA VAL A 71 -2.36 -2.01 16.42
C VAL A 71 -3.65 -2.69 15.95
N VAL A 72 -3.57 -3.54 14.92
CA VAL A 72 -4.73 -4.28 14.39
C VAL A 72 -5.23 -5.34 15.38
N ASP A 73 -4.35 -6.07 16.06
CA ASP A 73 -4.76 -7.04 17.07
C ASP A 73 -5.45 -6.37 18.26
N ALA A 74 -4.96 -5.21 18.71
CA ALA A 74 -5.61 -4.44 19.78
C ALA A 74 -7.01 -3.96 19.40
N ASP A 75 -7.19 -3.49 18.16
CA ASP A 75 -8.50 -3.06 17.65
C ASP A 75 -9.48 -4.24 17.51
N ARG A 76 -8.99 -5.40 17.05
CA ARG A 76 -9.83 -6.56 16.71
C ARG A 76 -9.95 -7.60 17.79
N LYS A 77 -9.09 -7.56 18.81
CA LYS A 77 -9.08 -8.44 19.97
C LYS A 77 -9.11 -9.92 19.55
N GLY A 78 -8.19 -10.30 18.66
CA GLY A 78 -8.11 -11.64 18.08
C GLY A 78 -9.23 -12.03 17.10
N ARG A 79 -10.19 -11.14 16.80
CA ARG A 79 -11.22 -11.43 15.79
C ARG A 79 -10.60 -11.43 14.38
N PRO A 80 -11.10 -12.25 13.45
CA PRO A 80 -10.46 -12.40 12.14
C PRO A 80 -10.44 -11.12 11.33
N VAL A 81 -9.36 -10.93 10.57
CA VAL A 81 -9.10 -9.74 9.74
C VAL A 81 -8.65 -10.14 8.34
N CYS A 82 -9.07 -9.39 7.33
CA CYS A 82 -8.46 -9.47 6.00
C CYS A 82 -7.47 -8.32 5.85
N LEU A 83 -6.36 -8.57 5.15
CA LEU A 83 -5.35 -7.56 4.89
C LEU A 83 -5.29 -7.27 3.39
N LEU A 84 -5.01 -6.02 3.04
CA LEU A 84 -4.72 -5.58 1.69
C LEU A 84 -3.56 -4.60 1.73
N GLY A 85 -2.71 -4.64 0.73
CA GLY A 85 -1.71 -3.60 0.55
C GLY A 85 -1.33 -3.42 -0.92
N TRP A 86 -1.12 -2.18 -1.30
CA TRP A 86 -0.65 -1.78 -2.63
C TRP A 86 0.84 -1.48 -2.62
N SER A 87 1.55 -1.92 -3.66
CA SER A 87 2.98 -1.65 -3.81
C SER A 87 3.76 -2.19 -2.59
N MET A 88 4.58 -1.36 -1.95
CA MET A 88 5.22 -1.68 -0.67
C MET A 88 4.23 -2.19 0.39
N GLY A 89 3.01 -1.63 0.45
CA GLY A 89 1.99 -2.01 1.42
C GLY A 89 1.61 -3.50 1.32
N GLY A 90 1.70 -4.10 0.13
CA GLY A 90 1.44 -5.53 -0.05
C GLY A 90 2.48 -6.39 0.68
N VAL A 91 3.76 -6.02 0.59
CA VAL A 91 4.84 -6.68 1.34
C VAL A 91 4.56 -6.60 2.84
N VAL A 92 4.22 -5.40 3.33
CA VAL A 92 3.91 -5.18 4.74
C VAL A 92 2.67 -5.96 5.16
N ALA A 93 1.62 -6.03 4.33
CA ALA A 93 0.41 -6.81 4.61
C ALA A 93 0.70 -8.31 4.78
N LEU A 94 1.61 -8.88 3.97
CA LEU A 94 2.02 -10.28 4.12
C LEU A 94 2.82 -10.49 5.43
N GLU A 95 3.76 -9.59 5.72
CA GLU A 95 4.54 -9.61 6.97
C GLU A 95 3.66 -9.46 8.22
N MET A 96 2.64 -8.60 8.15
CA MET A 96 1.62 -8.45 9.19
C MET A 96 0.82 -9.74 9.37
N ALA A 97 0.52 -10.46 8.28
CA ALA A 97 -0.24 -11.70 8.36
C ALA A 97 0.49 -12.76 9.21
N GLU A 98 1.80 -12.89 9.05
CA GLU A 98 2.62 -13.80 9.86
C GLU A 98 2.58 -13.42 11.35
N ARG A 99 2.72 -12.14 11.66
CA ARG A 99 2.71 -11.61 13.04
C ARG A 99 1.36 -11.78 13.70
N LEU A 100 0.28 -11.44 13.00
CA LEU A 100 -1.09 -11.62 13.49
C LEU A 100 -1.39 -13.11 13.73
N ARG A 101 -0.92 -14.00 12.86
CA ARG A 101 -1.05 -15.45 13.07
C ARG A 101 -0.28 -15.93 14.30
N ALA A 102 0.94 -15.42 14.52
CA ALA A 102 1.72 -15.73 15.71
C ALA A 102 1.05 -15.24 17.01
N LEU A 103 0.27 -14.16 16.93
CA LEU A 103 -0.60 -13.66 18.01
C LEU A 103 -1.93 -14.45 18.16
N GLY A 104 -2.18 -15.45 17.30
CA GLY A 104 -3.41 -16.25 17.32
C GLY A 104 -4.59 -15.62 16.57
N CYS A 105 -4.39 -14.49 15.88
CA CYS A 105 -5.41 -13.89 15.02
C CYS A 105 -5.52 -14.65 13.70
N LEU A 106 -6.75 -15.00 13.30
CA LEU A 106 -7.00 -15.60 12.01
C LEU A 106 -6.93 -14.53 10.91
N VAL A 107 -6.08 -14.77 9.91
CA VAL A 107 -5.97 -13.94 8.69
C VAL A 107 -6.48 -14.77 7.50
N PRO A 108 -7.76 -14.66 7.12
CA PRO A 108 -8.32 -15.53 6.08
C PRO A 108 -7.93 -15.16 4.65
N LEU A 109 -7.41 -13.94 4.45
CA LEU A 109 -7.01 -13.44 3.13
C LEU A 109 -6.01 -12.30 3.27
N VAL A 110 -4.95 -12.37 2.46
CA VAL A 110 -4.05 -11.26 2.17
C VAL A 110 -4.20 -10.88 0.69
N VAL A 111 -4.43 -9.61 0.39
CA VAL A 111 -4.50 -9.09 -0.98
C VAL A 111 -3.27 -8.24 -1.28
N LEU A 112 -2.50 -8.64 -2.27
CA LEU A 112 -1.31 -7.94 -2.75
C LEU A 112 -1.68 -7.24 -4.06
N VAL A 113 -1.80 -5.92 -4.03
CA VAL A 113 -2.11 -5.13 -5.23
C VAL A 113 -0.81 -4.58 -5.80
N ASP A 114 -0.45 -5.08 -6.97
CA ASP A 114 0.72 -4.71 -7.75
C ASP A 114 2.00 -4.55 -6.90
N ALA A 115 2.16 -5.46 -5.94
CA ALA A 115 3.30 -5.53 -5.06
C ALA A 115 4.29 -6.51 -5.66
N ARG A 116 5.54 -6.07 -5.87
CA ARG A 116 6.63 -6.97 -6.25
C ARG A 116 7.24 -7.63 -5.03
N VAL A 117 7.74 -8.85 -5.20
CA VAL A 117 8.63 -9.46 -4.20
C VAL A 117 9.86 -8.53 -4.06
N PRO A 118 10.18 -8.06 -2.85
CA PRO A 118 11.33 -7.19 -2.67
C PRO A 118 12.62 -7.99 -2.86
N GLU A 119 13.58 -7.34 -3.49
CA GLU A 119 14.94 -7.81 -3.65
C GLU A 119 15.88 -6.74 -3.11
N GLU A 120 17.04 -7.17 -2.64
CA GLU A 120 18.04 -6.24 -2.15
C GLU A 120 18.54 -5.38 -3.32
N GLU A 121 18.21 -4.09 -3.30
CA GLU A 121 18.53 -3.15 -4.35
C GLU A 121 19.27 -1.94 -3.75
N PRO A 122 20.31 -1.41 -4.43
CA PRO A 122 20.96 -0.18 -3.96
C PRO A 122 19.97 0.98 -3.94
N MET A 123 20.14 1.89 -3.00
CA MET A 123 19.32 3.10 -2.95
C MET A 123 19.54 3.94 -4.21
N PRO A 124 18.47 4.38 -4.90
CA PRO A 124 18.59 5.34 -5.98
C PRO A 124 19.17 6.67 -5.46
N ALA A 125 19.67 7.50 -6.37
CA ALA A 125 20.06 8.87 -6.02
C ALA A 125 18.88 9.62 -5.39
N ASP A 126 19.13 10.39 -4.32
CA ASP A 126 18.08 11.10 -3.55
C ASP A 126 17.17 11.95 -4.46
N ARG A 127 17.76 12.62 -5.46
CA ARG A 127 17.02 13.40 -6.46
C ARG A 127 16.00 12.56 -7.24
N LEU A 128 16.32 11.30 -7.57
CA LEU A 128 15.38 10.41 -8.24
C LEU A 128 14.27 9.93 -7.28
N ILE A 129 14.60 9.67 -6.01
CA ILE A 129 13.60 9.33 -4.99
C ILE A 129 12.63 10.49 -4.82
N ARG A 130 13.12 11.73 -4.72
CA ARG A 130 12.30 12.92 -4.65
C ARG A 130 11.45 13.13 -5.90
N ALA A 131 11.98 12.87 -7.09
CA ALA A 131 11.20 12.92 -8.32
C ALA A 131 10.06 11.90 -8.34
N ARG A 132 10.29 10.68 -7.84
CA ARG A 132 9.26 9.65 -7.68
C ARG A 132 8.19 10.04 -6.67
N PHE A 133 8.60 10.67 -5.56
CA PHE A 133 7.68 11.21 -4.56
C PHE A 133 6.72 12.22 -5.19
N VAL A 134 7.25 13.23 -5.91
CA VAL A 134 6.44 14.22 -6.63
C VAL A 134 5.50 13.53 -7.63
N ALA A 135 6.01 12.55 -8.37
CA ALA A 135 5.22 11.83 -9.35
C ALA A 135 4.00 11.11 -8.74
N ALA A 136 4.05 10.75 -7.46
CA ALA A 136 2.96 10.10 -6.76
C ALA A 136 1.82 11.07 -6.33
N PHE A 137 2.06 12.38 -6.29
CA PHE A 137 1.02 13.40 -5.98
C PHE A 137 0.40 14.04 -7.21
N ALA A 138 1.08 14.01 -8.35
CA ALA A 138 0.68 14.79 -9.52
C ALA A 138 -0.69 14.31 -10.07
N PRO A 139 -1.73 15.16 -10.08
CA PRO A 139 -3.03 14.79 -10.62
C PRO A 139 -2.99 14.60 -12.14
N GLY A 140 -3.79 13.65 -12.64
CA GLY A 140 -4.02 13.46 -14.06
C GLY A 140 -2.94 12.68 -14.82
N ALA A 141 -3.32 12.28 -16.04
CA ALA A 141 -2.74 11.26 -16.91
C ALA A 141 -1.24 11.40 -17.27
N LEU A 142 -0.36 11.18 -16.29
CA LEU A 142 0.84 10.37 -16.53
C LEU A 142 0.71 9.18 -15.59
N GLY A 143 0.02 8.12 -16.04
CA GLY A 143 0.00 6.82 -15.37
C GLY A 143 1.39 6.19 -15.24
N ASP A 144 2.39 6.76 -15.91
CA ASP A 144 3.77 6.35 -15.78
C ASP A 144 4.55 7.27 -14.82
N ILE A 145 4.78 6.78 -13.58
CA ILE A 145 5.69 7.41 -12.62
C ILE A 145 7.07 7.68 -13.25
N SER A 146 7.55 6.82 -14.15
CA SER A 146 8.86 6.97 -14.80
C SER A 146 8.90 8.21 -15.68
N ALA A 147 7.90 8.40 -16.54
CA ALA A 147 7.76 9.59 -17.36
C ALA A 147 7.66 10.85 -16.50
N ARG A 148 6.83 10.84 -15.44
CA ARG A 148 6.66 11.99 -14.54
C ARG A 148 7.92 12.28 -13.71
N SER A 149 8.65 11.26 -13.28
CA SER A 149 9.93 11.42 -12.59
C SER A 149 10.97 12.04 -13.51
N THR A 150 11.03 11.59 -14.76
CA THR A 150 11.93 12.14 -15.80
C THR A 150 11.64 13.63 -16.05
N GLU A 151 10.36 13.97 -16.19
CA GLU A 151 9.95 15.35 -16.36
C GLU A 151 10.24 16.21 -15.12
N THR A 152 10.04 15.68 -13.91
CA THR A 152 10.42 16.38 -12.67
C THR A 152 11.91 16.71 -12.63
N LEU A 153 12.76 15.76 -13.03
CA LEU A 153 14.20 15.99 -13.13
C LEU A 153 14.56 17.07 -14.16
N ARG A 154 13.84 17.11 -15.29
CA ARG A 154 13.99 18.13 -16.33
C ARG A 154 13.61 19.51 -15.83
N VAL A 155 12.47 19.64 -15.15
CA VAL A 155 12.02 20.91 -14.55
C VAL A 155 13.08 21.46 -13.61
N TRP A 156 13.64 20.63 -12.73
CA TRP A 156 14.73 21.05 -11.85
C TRP A 156 16.03 21.39 -12.57
N ALA A 157 16.33 20.76 -13.70
CA ALA A 157 17.50 21.10 -14.50
C ALA A 157 17.36 22.47 -15.18
N GLU A 158 16.16 22.83 -15.62
CA GLU A 158 15.88 24.08 -16.31
C GLU A 158 15.68 25.28 -15.36
N ASN A 159 15.08 25.04 -14.18
CA ASN A 159 14.63 26.10 -13.27
C ASN A 159 15.41 26.14 -11.95
N GLY A 160 16.36 25.21 -11.75
CA GLY A 160 16.92 24.90 -10.44
C GLY A 160 15.94 24.10 -9.57
N SER A 161 16.43 23.52 -8.47
CA SER A 161 15.57 22.88 -7.46
C SER A 161 15.04 23.87 -6.43
N GLY A 162 15.68 25.04 -6.24
CA GLY A 162 15.52 25.80 -5.01
C GLY A 162 16.10 25.04 -3.80
N GLU A 163 15.82 25.53 -2.60
CA GLU A 163 16.32 24.93 -1.34
C GLU A 163 15.73 23.53 -1.09
N ASP A 164 14.42 23.36 -1.34
CA ASP A 164 13.71 22.11 -1.06
C ASP A 164 13.24 21.31 -2.31
N GLY A 165 13.32 21.88 -3.51
CA GLY A 165 12.82 21.22 -4.73
C GLY A 165 11.38 21.56 -5.12
N TRP A 166 10.59 22.22 -4.27
CA TRP A 166 9.12 22.23 -4.44
C TRP A 166 8.57 23.36 -5.32
N GLU A 167 9.16 24.54 -5.30
CA GLU A 167 8.60 25.75 -5.93
C GLU A 167 8.35 25.61 -7.45
N PRO A 168 9.30 25.11 -8.27
CA PRO A 168 9.08 24.94 -9.71
C PRO A 168 7.97 23.94 -10.06
N LEU A 169 7.68 23.02 -9.15
CA LEU A 169 6.67 21.97 -9.29
C LEU A 169 5.30 22.47 -8.83
N ARG A 170 5.26 23.25 -7.74
CA ARG A 170 4.05 23.95 -7.28
C ARG A 170 3.55 24.94 -8.34
N ALA A 171 4.45 25.70 -8.97
CA ALA A 171 4.10 26.61 -10.08
C ALA A 171 3.45 25.91 -11.29
N ARG A 172 3.57 24.57 -11.38
CA ARG A 172 2.97 23.73 -12.42
C ARG A 172 1.69 23.01 -11.96
N GLY A 173 1.27 23.20 -10.70
CA GLY A 173 0.14 22.51 -10.09
C GLY A 173 0.36 21.01 -9.87
N TRP A 174 1.61 20.56 -9.74
CA TRP A 174 1.95 19.13 -9.54
C TRP A 174 2.03 18.72 -8.09
N LEU A 175 1.97 19.70 -7.18
CA LEU A 175 1.91 19.51 -5.75
C LEU A 175 0.60 20.12 -5.25
N PRO A 176 -0.04 19.54 -4.21
CA PRO A 176 -1.22 20.14 -3.62
C PRO A 176 -0.90 21.52 -3.04
N ASP A 177 -1.76 22.50 -3.30
CA ASP A 177 -1.55 23.89 -2.86
C ASP A 177 -1.62 24.01 -1.33
N GLU A 178 -2.34 23.09 -0.67
CA GLU A 178 -2.59 23.09 0.76
C GLU A 178 -1.38 22.63 1.59
N LEU A 179 -0.43 21.92 0.98
CA LEU A 179 0.75 21.43 1.68
C LEU A 179 1.85 22.47 1.61
N ASP A 180 2.38 22.91 2.75
CA ASP A 180 3.59 23.74 2.80
C ASP A 180 4.87 22.91 2.57
N SER A 181 6.01 23.59 2.42
CA SER A 181 7.31 22.92 2.19
C SER A 181 7.72 22.03 3.35
N GLU A 182 7.37 22.40 4.58
CA GLU A 182 7.70 21.63 5.78
C GLU A 182 6.96 20.28 5.77
N THR A 183 5.65 20.30 5.50
CA THR A 183 4.82 19.10 5.38
C THR A 183 5.28 18.22 4.22
N LEU A 184 5.62 18.83 3.07
CA LEU A 184 6.17 18.10 1.92
C LEU A 184 7.51 17.43 2.27
N ASN A 185 8.38 18.10 3.01
CA ASN A 185 9.64 17.53 3.47
C ASN A 185 9.43 16.37 4.44
N ARG A 186 8.53 16.50 5.43
CA ARG A 186 8.20 15.38 6.35
C ARG A 186 7.65 14.16 5.60
N ARG A 187 6.69 14.36 4.70
CA ARG A 187 6.12 13.27 3.89
C ARG A 187 7.14 12.67 2.92
N PHE A 188 8.07 13.48 2.39
CA PHE A 188 9.19 12.97 1.60
C PHE A 188 10.12 12.10 2.44
N GLU A 189 10.39 12.45 3.70
CA GLU A 189 11.21 11.64 4.60
C GLU A 189 10.56 10.29 4.91
N VAL A 190 9.25 10.27 5.16
CA VAL A 190 8.47 9.03 5.28
C VAL A 190 8.61 8.19 4.01
N PHE A 191 8.41 8.79 2.83
CA PHE A 191 8.55 8.08 1.56
C PHE A 191 9.96 7.53 1.34
N ARG A 192 10.99 8.33 1.61
CA ARG A 192 12.39 7.93 1.48
C ARG A 192 12.73 6.77 2.41
N ASN A 193 12.26 6.82 3.66
CA ASN A 193 12.45 5.74 4.61
C ASN A 193 11.74 4.46 4.17
N ASN A 194 10.52 4.56 3.68
CA ASN A 194 9.73 3.45 3.14
C ASN A 194 10.43 2.78 1.95
N VAL A 195 10.94 3.56 0.99
CA VAL A 195 11.73 3.05 -0.15
C VAL A 195 13.00 2.34 0.34
N ARG A 196 13.71 2.93 1.31
CA ARG A 196 14.90 2.31 1.91
C ARG A 196 14.57 0.97 2.56
N ALA A 197 13.54 0.94 3.39
CA ALA A 197 13.11 -0.27 4.10
C ALA A 197 12.72 -1.36 3.10
N LEU A 198 11.97 -1.03 2.04
CA LEU A 198 11.61 -1.98 0.99
C LEU A 198 12.82 -2.55 0.27
N ASN A 199 13.77 -1.70 -0.14
CA ASN A 199 14.97 -2.10 -0.87
C ASN A 199 15.93 -2.96 -0.05
N GLN A 200 15.81 -2.97 1.28
CA GLN A 200 16.61 -3.77 2.19
C GLN A 200 15.87 -5.02 2.70
N HIS A 201 14.58 -5.14 2.39
CA HIS A 201 13.73 -6.18 2.95
C HIS A 201 13.85 -7.50 2.19
N ARG A 202 13.71 -8.60 2.93
CA ARG A 202 13.61 -9.96 2.38
C ARG A 202 12.42 -10.63 3.03
N VAL A 203 11.49 -11.11 2.19
CA VAL A 203 10.32 -11.86 2.65
C VAL A 203 10.71 -13.30 2.90
N ALA A 204 10.36 -13.82 4.08
CA ALA A 204 10.53 -15.24 4.40
C ALA A 204 9.50 -16.09 3.64
N PRO A 205 9.89 -17.27 3.12
CA PRO A 205 8.95 -18.18 2.47
C PRO A 205 8.05 -18.90 3.49
N GLY A 206 6.93 -19.41 3.01
CA GLY A 206 6.06 -20.34 3.76
C GLY A 206 4.82 -19.71 4.37
N HIS A 207 4.31 -18.59 3.81
CA HIS A 207 3.00 -18.08 4.22
C HIS A 207 1.92 -19.13 3.89
N PRO A 208 1.21 -19.70 4.88
CA PRO A 208 0.32 -20.84 4.65
C PRO A 208 -1.12 -20.43 4.36
N GLY A 209 -1.41 -19.12 4.33
CA GLY A 209 -2.76 -18.58 4.13
C GLY A 209 -3.07 -18.24 2.67
N PRO A 210 -4.36 -18.01 2.35
CA PRO A 210 -4.76 -17.57 1.02
C PRO A 210 -4.25 -16.17 0.68
N VAL A 211 -3.59 -16.04 -0.47
CA VAL A 211 -3.07 -14.79 -1.02
C VAL A 211 -3.68 -14.53 -2.39
N LEU A 212 -4.31 -13.36 -2.55
CA LEU A 212 -4.72 -12.86 -3.86
C LEU A 212 -3.69 -11.83 -4.34
N VAL A 213 -3.01 -12.12 -5.44
CA VAL A 213 -2.11 -11.18 -6.12
C VAL A 213 -2.86 -10.56 -7.29
N ILE A 214 -2.99 -9.24 -7.30
CA ILE A 214 -3.61 -8.45 -8.37
C ILE A 214 -2.51 -7.69 -9.07
N LYS A 215 -2.21 -8.01 -10.33
CA LYS A 215 -1.17 -7.34 -11.13
C LYS A 215 -1.78 -6.36 -12.12
N ALA A 216 -1.19 -5.20 -12.26
CA ALA A 216 -1.50 -4.31 -13.37
C ALA A 216 -0.95 -4.92 -14.67
N LYS A 217 -1.72 -4.84 -15.75
CA LYS A 217 -1.36 -5.41 -17.06
C LYS A 217 -0.07 -4.81 -17.62
N ASP A 218 0.14 -3.53 -17.39
CA ASP A 218 1.23 -2.75 -17.97
C ASP A 218 2.42 -2.59 -16.99
N SER A 219 2.40 -3.31 -15.85
CA SER A 219 3.52 -3.35 -14.92
C SER A 219 4.72 -4.14 -15.49
N PRO A 220 5.95 -3.74 -15.15
CA PRO A 220 7.14 -4.42 -15.65
C PRO A 220 7.19 -5.88 -15.17
N PRO A 221 7.87 -6.76 -15.93
CA PRO A 221 8.02 -8.15 -15.53
C PRO A 221 8.78 -8.26 -14.21
N GLU A 222 8.33 -9.18 -13.35
CA GLU A 222 8.97 -9.48 -12.07
C GLU A 222 9.96 -10.64 -12.22
N SER A 223 11.07 -10.56 -11.52
CA SER A 223 12.11 -11.59 -11.40
C SER A 223 11.70 -12.75 -10.50
N ARG A 224 10.79 -12.51 -9.54
CA ARG A 224 10.29 -13.50 -8.58
C ARG A 224 8.78 -13.48 -8.48
N ARG A 225 8.19 -14.63 -8.16
CA ARG A 225 6.74 -14.79 -7.98
C ARG A 225 6.38 -14.97 -6.51
N TRP A 226 5.23 -14.43 -6.11
CA TRP A 226 4.68 -14.66 -4.76
C TRP A 226 4.34 -16.13 -4.49
N SER A 227 4.08 -16.94 -5.52
CA SER A 227 3.89 -18.39 -5.41
C SER A 227 5.15 -19.15 -4.95
N GLU A 228 6.31 -18.50 -4.90
CA GLU A 228 7.53 -19.06 -4.29
C GLU A 228 7.56 -18.85 -2.77
N LEU A 229 6.72 -17.95 -2.23
CA LEU A 229 6.77 -17.47 -0.85
C LEU A 229 5.50 -17.79 -0.06
N ALA A 230 4.39 -18.08 -0.74
CA ALA A 230 3.12 -18.44 -0.14
C ALA A 230 2.52 -19.70 -0.79
N ASP A 231 1.84 -20.50 0.02
CA ASP A 231 1.38 -21.83 -0.39
C ASP A 231 0.09 -21.79 -1.23
N ASP A 232 -0.80 -20.83 -0.98
CA ASP A 232 -2.10 -20.67 -1.66
C ASP A 232 -2.17 -19.29 -2.34
N VAL A 233 -1.60 -19.21 -3.55
CA VAL A 233 -1.56 -17.97 -4.34
C VAL A 233 -2.51 -18.04 -5.53
N ARG A 234 -3.44 -17.09 -5.58
CA ARG A 234 -4.24 -16.81 -6.77
C ARG A 234 -3.78 -15.50 -7.40
N GLU A 235 -3.30 -15.55 -8.63
CA GLU A 235 -2.93 -14.35 -9.39
C GLU A 235 -4.06 -13.93 -10.36
N VAL A 236 -4.33 -12.63 -10.46
CA VAL A 236 -5.19 -12.02 -11.47
C VAL A 236 -4.51 -10.79 -12.07
N THR A 237 -4.81 -10.48 -13.33
CA THR A 237 -4.29 -9.29 -14.02
C THR A 237 -5.43 -8.34 -14.34
N VAL A 238 -5.23 -7.05 -14.07
CA VAL A 238 -6.24 -5.99 -14.26
C VAL A 238 -5.74 -4.92 -15.23
N PRO A 239 -6.61 -4.19 -15.93
CA PRO A 239 -6.21 -3.11 -16.83
C PRO A 239 -5.41 -2.00 -16.12
N GLY A 240 -4.47 -1.40 -16.83
CA GLY A 240 -3.66 -0.27 -16.36
C GLY A 240 -2.25 -0.65 -15.95
N ASP A 241 -1.55 0.36 -15.44
CA ASP A 241 -0.23 0.33 -14.84
C ASP A 241 -0.33 0.41 -13.31
N HIS A 242 0.82 0.46 -12.62
CA HIS A 242 0.95 0.52 -11.16
C HIS A 242 0.05 1.56 -10.46
N HIS A 243 -0.34 2.64 -11.15
CA HIS A 243 -1.19 3.72 -10.61
C HIS A 243 -2.58 3.77 -11.25
N SER A 244 -2.66 3.63 -12.57
CA SER A 244 -3.94 3.71 -13.30
C SER A 244 -4.86 2.52 -12.98
N LEU A 245 -4.34 1.42 -12.41
CA LEU A 245 -5.15 0.33 -11.87
C LEU A 245 -6.14 0.78 -10.77
N TRP A 246 -5.93 1.94 -10.14
CA TRP A 246 -6.84 2.53 -9.15
C TRP A 246 -7.94 3.42 -9.76
N HIS A 247 -8.05 3.46 -11.09
CA HIS A 247 -9.02 4.28 -11.82
C HIS A 247 -9.81 3.45 -12.84
N ASP A 248 -10.99 3.93 -13.21
CA ASP A 248 -11.82 3.42 -14.31
C ASP A 248 -11.94 1.88 -14.38
N ALA A 249 -11.50 1.28 -15.49
CA ALA A 249 -11.57 -0.16 -15.75
C ALA A 249 -10.65 -0.96 -14.82
N GLY A 250 -9.50 -0.39 -14.43
CA GLY A 250 -8.60 -0.98 -13.46
C GLY A 250 -9.28 -1.14 -12.11
N LEU A 251 -9.85 -0.04 -11.59
CA LEU A 251 -10.54 -0.03 -10.31
C LEU A 251 -11.74 -0.99 -10.30
N SER A 252 -12.51 -1.00 -11.39
CA SER A 252 -13.69 -1.86 -11.53
C SER A 252 -13.33 -3.34 -11.41
N GLU A 253 -12.27 -3.75 -12.11
CA GLU A 253 -11.81 -5.14 -12.16
C GLU A 253 -11.07 -5.56 -10.88
N LEU A 254 -10.27 -4.66 -10.31
CA LEU A 254 -9.66 -4.83 -8.99
C LEU A 254 -10.73 -5.04 -7.91
N THR A 255 -11.74 -4.18 -7.88
CA THR A 255 -12.82 -4.24 -6.89
C THR A 255 -13.60 -5.55 -7.02
N ARG A 256 -13.91 -5.97 -8.24
CA ARG A 256 -14.59 -7.25 -8.50
C ARG A 256 -13.77 -8.42 -7.96
N SER A 257 -12.48 -8.48 -8.26
CA SER A 257 -11.58 -9.55 -7.82
C SER A 257 -11.47 -9.64 -6.30
N ILE A 258 -11.37 -8.49 -5.62
CA ILE A 258 -11.35 -8.41 -4.15
C ILE A 258 -12.68 -8.86 -3.57
N ARG A 259 -13.80 -8.35 -4.09
CA ARG A 259 -15.15 -8.71 -3.62
C ARG A 259 -15.40 -10.21 -3.72
N ASP A 260 -14.99 -10.82 -4.83
CA ASP A 260 -15.14 -12.27 -5.04
C ASP A 260 -14.30 -13.07 -4.03
N ALA A 261 -13.05 -12.68 -3.77
CA ALA A 261 -12.20 -13.34 -2.78
C ALA A 261 -12.78 -13.22 -1.36
N LEU A 262 -13.23 -12.01 -0.98
CA LEU A 262 -13.82 -11.76 0.33
C LEU A 262 -15.12 -12.56 0.55
N ARG A 263 -15.92 -12.76 -0.51
CA ARG A 263 -17.12 -13.62 -0.47
C ARG A 263 -16.76 -15.10 -0.26
N GLN A 264 -15.76 -15.61 -0.97
CA GLN A 264 -15.31 -17.00 -0.84
C GLN A 264 -14.85 -17.33 0.58
N VAL A 265 -14.04 -16.44 1.16
CA VAL A 265 -13.59 -16.51 2.56
C VAL A 265 -14.76 -16.56 3.53
N SER A 266 -15.75 -15.69 3.34
CA SER A 266 -16.93 -15.62 4.21
C SER A 266 -17.77 -16.91 4.12
N ALA A 267 -17.92 -17.48 2.93
CA ALA A 267 -18.65 -18.72 2.69
C ALA A 267 -17.93 -19.97 3.25
N THR A 268 -16.61 -20.05 3.16
CA THR A 268 -15.82 -21.16 3.74
C THR A 268 -15.95 -21.16 5.27
N ARG A 269 -15.95 -19.99 5.90
CA ARG A 269 -16.15 -19.89 7.36
C ARG A 269 -17.56 -20.30 7.79
N ALA A 270 -18.59 -19.88 7.06
CA ALA A 270 -19.97 -20.29 7.37
C ALA A 270 -20.14 -21.83 7.36
N ARG A 271 -19.40 -22.53 6.50
CA ARG A 271 -19.40 -24.00 6.45
C ARG A 271 -18.62 -24.66 7.58
N GLY A 272 -17.50 -24.06 8.02
CA GLY A 272 -16.69 -24.60 9.13
C GLY A 272 -17.32 -24.47 10.53
N TYR A 273 -18.31 -23.58 10.72
CA TYR A 273 -19.10 -23.49 11.97
C TYR A 273 -20.37 -24.37 11.96
N ALA A 274 -20.68 -25.02 10.84
CA ALA A 274 -21.87 -25.87 10.69
C ALA A 274 -21.57 -27.38 10.83
N SER A 275 -20.35 -27.74 11.20
CA SER A 275 -19.85 -29.11 11.46
C SER A 275 -19.42 -29.27 12.90
#